data_AF-A0A6L9S6S5-F1
#
_entry.id   AF-A0A6L9S6S5-F1
#
_cell.length_a   1.000
_cell.length_b   1.000
_cell.length_c   1.000
_cell.angle_alpha   90.00
_cell.angle_beta   90.00
_cell.angle_gamma   90.00
#
_symmetry.space_group_name_H-M   'P 1'
#
loop_
_entity.id
_entity.type
_entity.pdbx_description
1 polymer ?
#
loop_
_entity_poly.entity_id
_entity_poly.type
_entity_poly.pdbx_seq_one_letter_code
_entity_poly.pdbx_strand_id
1 'polypeptide(L)' 'MAEVDRIKSIADPVQRALEVARMEDELAEVHAELRSVRRAAVLELRQAGWSHRQIGEALGIHPNRAQQIAEGRSR' A
#
# COMPACT_ATOMS: atom_id res chain seq x y z
N MET A 1 -2.05 14.96 9.53
CA MET A 1 -1.45 16.20 8.97
C MET A 1 -0.56 16.91 9.97
N ALA A 2 -0.99 17.10 11.23
CA ALA A 2 -0.20 17.79 12.27
C ALA A 2 1.25 17.29 12.43
N GLU A 3 1.49 16.00 12.31
CA GLU A 3 2.85 15.41 12.41
C GLU A 3 3.78 15.84 11.27
N VAL A 4 3.27 15.89 10.04
CA VAL A 4 4.04 16.34 8.86
C VAL A 4 4.38 17.82 9.00
N ASP A 5 3.47 18.62 9.54
CA ASP A 5 3.70 20.05 9.75
C ASP A 5 4.75 20.29 10.85
N ARG A 6 4.78 19.48 11.92
CA ARG A 6 5.88 19.47 12.90
C ARG A 6 7.22 19.22 12.21
N ILE A 7 7.31 18.19 11.37
CA ILE A 7 8.56 17.82 10.66
C ILE A 7 9.03 18.97 9.76
N LYS A 8 8.11 19.62 9.03
CA LYS A 8 8.44 20.78 8.18
C LYS A 8 9.04 21.94 8.98
N SER A 9 8.57 22.16 10.21
CA SER A 9 9.06 23.22 11.09
C SER A 9 10.44 22.96 11.71
N ILE A 10 11.04 21.77 11.55
CA ILE A 10 12.41 21.49 11.99
C ILE A 10 13.39 22.33 11.16
N ALA A 11 14.19 23.17 11.82
CA ALA A 11 15.11 24.10 11.16
C ALA A 11 16.32 23.39 10.54
N ASP A 12 16.90 22.42 11.25
CA ASP A 12 18.04 21.64 10.77
C ASP A 12 17.59 20.64 9.68
N PRO A 13 18.07 20.76 8.44
CA PRO A 13 17.70 19.85 7.36
C PRO A 13 18.09 18.39 7.63
N VAL A 14 19.16 18.13 8.39
CA VAL A 14 19.58 16.76 8.74
C VAL A 14 18.57 16.13 9.68
N GLN A 15 18.20 16.81 10.76
CA GLN A 15 17.18 16.34 11.70
C GLN A 15 15.83 16.14 11.01
N ARG A 16 15.45 17.06 10.11
CA ARG A 16 14.23 16.93 9.33
C ARG A 16 14.24 15.68 8.45
N ALA A 17 15.35 15.38 7.77
CA ALA A 17 15.46 14.19 6.93
C ALA A 17 15.39 12.90 7.76
N LEU A 18 16.04 12.86 8.93
CA LEU A 18 15.99 11.71 9.85
C LEU A 18 14.55 11.43 10.34
N GLU A 19 13.80 12.47 10.70
CA GLU A 19 12.41 12.31 11.13
C GLU A 19 11.48 11.83 10.00
N VAL A 20 11.70 12.28 8.77
CA VAL A 20 10.99 11.75 7.60
C VAL A 20 11.30 10.27 7.43
N ALA A 21 12.58 9.89 7.44
CA ALA A 21 12.99 8.50 7.26
C ALA A 21 12.36 7.58 8.33
N ARG A 22 12.38 8.00 9.60
CA ARG A 22 11.70 7.25 10.67
C ARG A 22 10.21 7.03 10.39
N MET A 23 9.51 8.08 9.97
CA MET A 23 8.08 7.98 9.66
C MET A 23 7.81 7.11 8.42
N GLU A 24 8.69 7.17 7.42
CA GLU A 24 8.62 6.29 6.24
C GLU A 24 8.85 4.83 6.61
N ASP A 25 9.80 4.53 7.50
CA ASP A 25 10.05 3.18 7.99
C ASP A 25 8.84 2.61 8.76
N GLU A 26 8.24 3.41 9.65
CA GLU A 26 7.01 3.04 10.36
C GLU A 26 5.85 2.77 9.39
N LEU A 27 5.71 3.59 8.34
CA LEU A 27 4.71 3.36 7.31
C LEU A 27 5.03 2.12 6.47
N ALA A 28 6.29 1.80 6.23
CA ALA A 28 6.69 0.70 5.36
C ALA A 28 6.19 -0.65 5.89
N GLU A 29 6.25 -0.86 7.21
CA GLU A 29 5.73 -2.06 7.86
C GLU A 29 4.21 -2.16 7.68
N VAL A 30 3.48 -1.10 8.01
CA VAL A 30 2.02 -1.03 7.84
C VAL A 30 1.62 -1.24 6.38
N HIS A 31 2.34 -0.64 5.43
CA HIS A 31 2.10 -0.82 4.00
C HIS A 31 2.36 -2.26 3.55
N ALA A 32 3.33 -2.97 4.13
CA ALA A 32 3.56 -4.38 3.84
C ALA A 32 2.38 -5.24 4.32
N GLU A 33 1.89 -5.00 5.53
CA GLU A 33 0.72 -5.70 6.07
C GLU A 33 -0.55 -5.44 5.24
N LEU A 34 -0.83 -4.17 4.90
CA LEU A 34 -1.97 -3.82 4.07
C LEU A 34 -1.91 -4.47 2.68
N ARG A 35 -0.72 -4.56 2.07
CA ARG A 35 -0.54 -5.30 0.81
C ARG A 35 -0.83 -6.79 0.97
N SER A 36 -0.41 -7.38 2.09
CA SER A 36 -0.70 -8.79 2.41
C SER A 36 -2.21 -9.03 2.53
N VAL A 37 -2.91 -8.21 3.33
CA VAL A 37 -4.37 -8.27 3.52
C VAL A 37 -5.09 -8.11 2.18
N ARG A 38 -4.71 -7.12 1.38
CA ARG A 38 -5.31 -6.89 0.06
C ARG A 38 -5.08 -8.08 -0.88
N ARG A 39 -3.89 -8.67 -0.87
CA ARG A 39 -3.57 -9.85 -1.68
C ARG A 39 -4.41 -11.05 -1.26
N ALA A 40 -4.54 -11.31 0.04
CA ALA A 40 -5.36 -12.39 0.56
C ALA A 40 -6.81 -12.28 0.07
N ALA A 41 -7.42 -11.10 0.19
CA ALA A 41 -8.79 -10.86 -0.29
C ALA A 41 -8.95 -11.10 -1.80
N VAL A 42 -7.97 -10.69 -2.62
CA VAL A 42 -8.00 -10.99 -4.07
C VAL A 42 -7.89 -12.50 -4.32
N LEU A 43 -7.06 -13.23 -3.58
CA LEU A 43 -6.95 -14.68 -3.72
C LEU A 43 -8.23 -15.40 -3.28
N GLU A 44 -8.91 -14.94 -2.24
CA GLU A 44 -10.22 -15.47 -1.82
C GLU A 44 -11.26 -15.32 -2.94
N LEU A 45 -11.32 -14.16 -3.59
CA LEU A 45 -12.20 -13.96 -4.75
C LEU A 45 -11.83 -14.89 -5.91
N ARG A 46 -10.54 -15.11 -6.16
CA ARG A 46 -10.06 -16.07 -7.16
C ARG A 46 -10.48 -17.51 -6.83
N GLN A 47 -10.40 -17.91 -5.56
CA GLN A 47 -10.86 -19.23 -5.09
C GLN A 47 -12.38 -19.38 -5.20
N ALA A 48 -13.13 -18.29 -5.02
CA ALA A 48 -14.57 -18.23 -5.27
C ALA A 48 -14.93 -18.24 -6.77
N GLY A 49 -13.96 -18.39 -7.68
CA GLY A 49 -14.17 -18.54 -9.11
C GLY A 49 -14.19 -17.23 -9.91
N TRP A 50 -13.96 -16.07 -9.28
CA TRP A 50 -14.00 -14.79 -9.97
C TRP A 50 -12.80 -14.63 -10.90
N SER A 51 -13.03 -14.16 -12.13
CA SER A 51 -11.97 -13.72 -13.04
C SER A 51 -11.29 -12.43 -12.56
N HIS A 52 -10.04 -12.19 -12.95
CA HIS A 52 -9.36 -10.90 -12.69
C HIS A 52 -10.12 -9.70 -13.26
N ARG A 53 -10.91 -9.92 -14.32
CA ARG A 53 -11.78 -8.88 -14.89
C ARG A 53 -12.90 -8.49 -13.93
N GLN A 54 -13.64 -9.48 -13.41
CA GLN A 54 -14.71 -9.25 -12.44
C GLN A 54 -14.17 -8.61 -11.15
N ILE A 55 -13.01 -9.05 -10.68
CA ILE A 55 -12.34 -8.47 -9.51
C ILE A 55 -11.96 -7.00 -9.81
N GLY A 56 -11.41 -6.73 -10.99
CA GLY A 56 -11.07 -5.38 -11.41
C GLY A 56 -12.29 -4.45 -11.43
N GLU A 57 -13.37 -4.88 -12.07
CA GLU A 57 -14.64 -4.15 -12.13
C GLU A 57 -15.20 -3.87 -10.73
N ALA A 58 -15.23 -4.87 -9.84
CA ALA A 58 -15.75 -4.71 -8.48
C ALA A 58 -14.89 -3.80 -7.59
N LEU A 59 -13.57 -3.79 -7.78
CA LEU A 59 -12.64 -2.97 -7.00
C LEU A 59 -12.34 -1.60 -7.64
N GLY A 60 -12.93 -1.30 -8.80
CA GLY A 60 -12.64 -0.08 -9.54
C GLY A 60 -11.19 0.03 -10.03
N ILE A 61 -10.55 -1.10 -10.38
CA ILE A 61 -9.17 -1.17 -10.87
C ILE A 61 -9.08 -1.93 -12.19
N HIS A 62 -8.03 -1.68 -12.96
CA HIS A 62 -7.78 -2.44 -14.19
C HIS A 62 -7.57 -3.95 -13.90
N PRO A 63 -8.06 -4.88 -14.73
CA PRO A 63 -7.90 -6.33 -14.52
C PRO A 63 -6.44 -6.77 -14.31
N ASN A 64 -5.50 -6.21 -15.08
CA ASN A 64 -4.06 -6.47 -14.88
C ASN A 64 -3.58 -6.09 -13.47
N ARG A 65 -4.16 -5.07 -12.85
CA ARG A 65 -3.81 -4.69 -11.47
C ARG A 65 -4.30 -5.73 -10.48
N ALA A 66 -5.52 -6.27 -10.67
CA ALA A 66 -6.02 -7.39 -9.87
C ALA A 66 -5.09 -8.62 -9.99
N GLN A 67 -4.62 -8.93 -11.20
CA GLN A 67 -3.64 -10.00 -11.42
C GLN A 67 -2.31 -9.73 -10.67
N GLN A 68 -1.73 -8.53 -10.83
CA GLN A 68 -0.49 -8.16 -10.13
C GLN A 68 -0.61 -8.30 -8.61
N ILE A 69 -1.77 -7.94 -8.05
CA ILE A 69 -2.04 -8.09 -6.61
C ILE A 69 -2.02 -9.57 -6.23
N ALA A 70 -2.73 -10.44 -6.97
CA ALA A 70 -2.77 -11.88 -6.71
C ALA A 70 -1.36 -12.52 -6.73
N GLU A 71 -0.52 -12.08 -7.67
CA GLU A 71 0.86 -12.53 -7.84
C GLU A 71 1.85 -11.90 -6.85
N GLY A 72 1.43 -10.91 -6.05
CA GLY A 72 2.30 -10.18 -5.12
C GLY A 72 3.25 -9.20 -5.79
N ARG A 73 3.00 -8.81 -7.04
CA ARG A 73 3.79 -7.84 -7.81
C ARG A 73 3.29 -6.40 -7.69
N SER A 74 2.26 -6.17 -6.89
CA SER A 74 1.71 -4.84 -6.68
C SER A 74 2.57 -4.01 -5.72
N ARG A 75 3.14 -2.90 -6.22
CA ARG A 75 3.61 -1.79 -5.38
C ARG A 75 2.47 -1.20 -4.57
#